data_AF-A0A496N592-F1
#
_entry.id   AF-A0A496N592-F1
#
_cell.length_a   1.000
_cell.length_b   1.000
_cell.length_c   1.000
_cell.angle_alpha   90.00
_cell.angle_beta   90.00
_cell.angle_gamma   90.00
#
_symmetry.space_group_name_H-M   'P 1'
#
loop_
_entity.id
_entity.type
_entity.pdbx_description
1 polymer ?
#
loop_
_entity_poly.entity_id
_entity_poly.type
_entity_poly.pdbx_seq_one_letter_code
_entity_poly.pdbx_strand_id
1 'polypeptide(L)'
;AEQYGAKFYSHPDWPGFGKQRQRAQQYVTSDYVLWLDADERVTPKLRESIQQAVQQDTPNTVYDIPRVSEVFGREIRHSGWYPDYVVRLYRTNYAGYNDSLVHEKVVYPENTKVQKLTGDLEHFTYKSIHHYLVKSAGYAKAWADQRQAKGKKATLWQGISHAIGCFVKMYILKAGFLDGKQGFLLAVLSAHSTFVKYADLWEREQK
;
A
#
# COMPACT_ATOMS: atom_id res chain seq x y z
N ALA A 1 -2.95 22.83 8.38
CA ALA A 1 -1.91 22.76 7.33
C ALA A 1 -1.18 24.09 7.23
N GLU A 2 -1.88 25.18 6.92
CA GLU A 2 -1.29 26.54 6.80
C GLU A 2 -0.62 27.03 8.10
N GLN A 3 -1.21 26.72 9.26
CA GLN A 3 -0.62 27.03 10.57
C GLN A 3 0.76 26.39 10.82
N TYR A 4 1.10 25.33 10.06
CA TYR A 4 2.40 24.66 10.12
C TYR A 4 3.30 25.02 8.93
N GLY A 5 2.95 26.07 8.16
CA GLY A 5 3.72 26.54 7.00
C GLY A 5 3.61 25.66 5.75
N ALA A 6 2.61 24.77 5.68
CA ALA A 6 2.44 23.90 4.52
C ALA A 6 1.94 24.71 3.30
N LYS A 7 2.57 24.50 2.14
CA LYS A 7 2.07 24.98 0.85
C LYS A 7 0.94 24.06 0.37
N PHE A 8 -0.20 24.62 -0.03
CA PHE A 8 -1.36 23.88 -0.52
C PHE A 8 -1.61 24.19 -2.00
N TYR A 9 -1.83 23.14 -2.79
CA TYR A 9 -2.13 23.24 -4.21
C TYR A 9 -3.39 22.41 -4.52
N SER A 10 -4.31 23.00 -5.27
CA SER A 10 -5.56 22.37 -5.69
C SER A 10 -5.68 22.45 -7.21
N HIS A 11 -6.20 21.38 -7.82
CA HIS A 11 -6.45 21.31 -9.25
C HIS A 11 -7.90 20.86 -9.48
N PRO A 12 -8.57 21.39 -10.52
CA PRO A 12 -9.96 21.03 -10.82
C PRO A 12 -10.10 19.63 -11.42
N ASP A 13 -9.00 19.04 -11.93
CA ASP A 13 -8.99 17.73 -12.57
C ASP A 13 -8.34 16.64 -11.68
N TRP A 14 -8.79 15.40 -11.82
CA TRP A 14 -8.23 14.23 -11.13
C TRP A 14 -7.73 13.19 -12.15
N PRO A 15 -6.45 13.26 -12.56
CA PRO A 15 -5.88 12.37 -13.58
C PRO A 15 -5.43 11.00 -13.03
N GLY A 16 -5.62 10.75 -11.72
CA GLY A 16 -5.15 9.55 -11.01
C GLY A 16 -3.92 9.80 -10.13
N PHE A 17 -3.62 8.84 -9.24
CA PHE A 17 -2.60 8.99 -8.18
C PHE A 17 -1.19 9.26 -8.72
N GLY A 18 -0.71 8.49 -9.70
CA GLY A 18 0.63 8.65 -10.26
C GLY A 18 0.88 10.04 -10.85
N LYS A 19 -0.02 10.51 -11.73
CA LYS A 19 0.05 11.86 -12.32
C LYS A 19 -0.10 12.95 -11.25
N GLN A 20 -0.92 12.74 -10.23
CA GLN A 20 -1.05 13.68 -9.12
C GLN A 20 0.28 13.81 -8.34
N ARG A 21 0.98 12.70 -8.08
CA ARG A 21 2.31 12.73 -7.44
C ARG A 21 3.35 13.39 -8.32
N GLN A 22 3.35 13.14 -9.63
CA GLN A 22 4.25 13.84 -10.57
C GLN A 22 4.04 15.36 -10.53
N ARG A 23 2.78 15.82 -10.57
CA ARG A 23 2.45 17.25 -10.42
C ARG A 23 2.93 17.80 -9.07
N ALA A 24 2.64 17.09 -7.98
CA ALA A 24 3.06 17.52 -6.65
C ALA A 24 4.59 17.62 -6.52
N GLN A 25 5.34 16.75 -7.18
CA GLN A 25 6.81 16.79 -7.18
C GLN A 25 7.37 18.08 -7.81
N GLN A 26 6.69 18.66 -8.81
CA GLN A 26 7.10 19.92 -9.45
C GLN A 26 7.07 21.12 -8.49
N TYR A 27 6.32 21.01 -7.39
CA TYR A 27 6.26 22.05 -6.35
C TYR A 27 7.31 21.87 -5.23
N VAL A 28 8.06 20.76 -5.24
CA VAL A 28 9.08 20.46 -4.24
C VAL A 28 10.31 21.33 -4.52
N THR A 29 10.71 22.13 -3.53
CA THR A 29 11.86 23.04 -3.62
C THR A 29 13.08 22.56 -2.84
N SER A 30 12.97 21.43 -2.14
CA SER A 30 14.05 20.81 -1.38
C SER A 30 14.84 19.80 -2.22
N ASP A 31 16.08 19.52 -1.83
CA ASP A 31 16.94 18.54 -2.51
C ASP A 31 16.41 17.11 -2.42
N TYR A 32 15.66 16.82 -1.37
CA TYR A 32 15.02 15.52 -1.11
C TYR A 32 13.50 15.65 -1.04
N VAL A 33 12.83 14.58 -1.45
CA VAL A 33 11.39 14.40 -1.29
C VAL A 33 11.11 13.15 -0.46
N LEU A 34 10.21 13.28 0.51
CA LEU A 34 9.60 12.17 1.25
C LEU A 34 8.11 12.14 0.93
N TRP A 35 7.65 11.04 0.34
CA TRP A 35 6.23 10.84 0.07
C TRP A 35 5.52 10.25 1.28
N LEU A 36 4.48 10.94 1.75
CA LEU A 36 3.60 10.49 2.82
C LEU A 36 2.14 10.61 2.40
N ASP A 37 1.37 9.58 2.70
CA ASP A 37 -0.09 9.64 2.59
C ASP A 37 -0.70 10.25 3.86
N ALA A 38 -1.93 10.78 3.75
CA ALA A 38 -2.58 11.50 4.86
C ALA A 38 -2.88 10.59 6.08
N ASP A 39 -2.84 9.28 5.89
CA ASP A 39 -3.02 8.24 6.89
C ASP A 39 -1.69 7.57 7.28
N GLU A 40 -0.54 8.18 6.97
CA GLU A 40 0.79 7.69 7.36
C GLU A 40 1.44 8.59 8.43
N ARG A 41 2.22 8.00 9.36
CA ARG A 41 2.97 8.74 10.39
C ARG A 41 4.40 8.23 10.52
N VAL A 42 5.34 9.18 10.57
CA VAL A 42 6.77 8.90 10.73
C VAL A 42 7.07 8.72 12.22
N THR A 43 7.55 7.54 12.60
CA THR A 43 8.01 7.30 13.99
C THR A 43 9.29 8.09 14.31
N PRO A 44 9.57 8.38 15.59
CA PRO A 44 10.81 9.06 15.97
C PRO A 44 12.08 8.38 15.45
N LYS A 45 12.14 7.04 15.53
CA LYS A 45 13.26 6.25 15.00
C LYS A 45 13.40 6.39 13.49
N LEU A 46 12.28 6.37 12.75
CA LEU A 46 12.30 6.58 11.31
C LEU A 46 12.75 7.99 10.96
N ARG A 47 12.31 9.00 11.70
CA ARG A 47 12.76 10.39 11.52
C ARG A 47 14.28 10.50 11.65
N GLU A 48 14.87 9.92 12.68
CA GLU A 48 16.33 9.92 12.87
C GLU A 48 17.04 9.24 11.69
N SER A 49 16.53 8.08 11.25
CA SER A 49 17.09 7.36 10.11
C SER A 49 16.99 8.14 8.80
N ILE A 50 15.90 8.88 8.58
CA ILE A 50 15.70 9.77 7.42
C ILE A 50 16.71 10.93 7.48
N GLN A 51 16.84 11.59 8.63
CA GLN A 51 17.75 12.72 8.80
C GLN A 51 19.20 12.31 8.55
N GLN A 52 19.62 11.15 9.06
CA GLN A 52 20.94 10.58 8.80
C GLN A 52 21.14 10.26 7.31
N ALA A 53 20.15 9.65 6.66
CA ALA A 53 20.21 9.34 5.23
C ALA A 53 20.36 10.58 4.35
N VAL A 54 19.60 11.63 4.64
CA VAL A 54 19.69 12.93 3.94
C VAL A 54 21.03 13.60 4.21
N GLN A 55 21.55 13.55 5.43
CA GLN A 55 22.85 14.14 5.77
C GLN A 55 24.02 13.40 5.11
N GLN A 56 23.93 12.06 5.03
CA GLN A 56 24.96 11.25 4.38
C GLN A 56 25.00 11.48 2.87
N ASP A 57 23.85 11.82 2.28
CA ASP A 57 23.72 12.26 0.88
C ASP A 57 24.41 11.30 -0.12
N THR A 58 24.15 10.00 0.05
CA THR A 58 24.84 8.98 -0.76
C THR A 58 24.40 9.11 -2.23
N PRO A 59 25.33 9.25 -3.19
CA PRO A 59 25.00 9.34 -4.60
C PRO A 59 24.19 8.13 -5.10
N ASN A 60 23.36 8.35 -6.11
CA ASN A 60 22.58 7.30 -6.79
C ASN A 60 21.78 6.39 -5.84
N THR A 61 21.26 6.95 -4.75
CA THR A 61 20.58 6.18 -3.70
C THR A 61 19.11 6.60 -3.56
N VAL A 62 18.23 5.61 -3.43
CA VAL A 62 16.84 5.77 -2.99
C VAL A 62 16.64 4.98 -1.70
N TYR A 63 15.69 5.44 -0.89
CA TYR A 63 15.51 4.92 0.46
C TYR A 63 14.16 4.24 0.61
N ASP A 64 14.24 3.02 1.10
CA ASP A 64 13.14 2.09 1.27
C ASP A 64 12.74 2.05 2.75
N ILE A 65 11.47 2.31 3.03
CA ILE A 65 10.96 2.53 4.37
C ILE A 65 10.04 1.36 4.74
N PRO A 66 10.26 0.67 5.86
CA PRO A 66 9.34 -0.36 6.31
C PRO A 66 8.06 0.32 6.80
N ARG A 67 6.95 -0.02 6.17
CA ARG A 67 5.61 0.40 6.54
C ARG A 67 4.98 -0.65 7.44
N VAL A 68 4.42 -0.22 8.56
CA VAL A 68 3.64 -1.07 9.47
C VAL A 68 2.18 -0.63 9.41
N SER A 69 1.29 -1.55 9.04
CA SER A 69 -0.13 -1.24 8.99
C SER A 69 -0.76 -1.37 10.37
N GLU A 70 -1.51 -0.35 10.78
CA GLU A 70 -2.43 -0.46 11.90
C GLU A 70 -3.81 -0.89 11.39
N VAL A 71 -4.33 -1.97 11.96
CA VAL A 71 -5.63 -2.51 11.63
C VAL A 71 -6.44 -2.66 12.91
N PHE A 72 -7.51 -1.88 13.03
CA PHE A 72 -8.44 -1.90 14.17
C PHE A 72 -7.73 -1.74 15.53
N GLY A 73 -6.84 -0.74 15.62
CA GLY A 73 -6.14 -0.36 16.85
C GLY A 73 -4.97 -1.27 17.22
N ARG A 74 -4.45 -2.07 16.28
CA ARG A 74 -3.25 -2.89 16.49
C ARG A 74 -2.35 -2.85 15.27
N GLU A 75 -1.05 -2.68 15.51
CA GLU A 75 -0.02 -2.90 14.49
C GLU A 75 0.00 -4.37 14.05
N ILE A 76 0.02 -4.59 12.74
CA ILE A 76 0.10 -5.91 12.14
C ILE A 76 1.55 -6.17 11.75
N ARG A 77 2.22 -7.03 12.52
CA ARG A 77 3.63 -7.41 12.30
C ARG A 77 3.79 -8.79 11.66
N HIS A 78 2.69 -9.55 11.57
CA HIS A 78 2.64 -10.86 10.94
C HIS A 78 1.59 -10.83 9.82
N SER A 79 0.91 -11.96 9.57
CA SER A 79 -0.13 -12.08 8.54
C SER A 79 0.37 -11.88 7.10
N GLY A 80 1.70 -11.75 6.91
CA GLY A 80 2.35 -11.46 5.63
C GLY A 80 2.30 -9.98 5.25
N TRP A 81 1.98 -9.10 6.20
CA TRP A 81 1.84 -7.65 6.00
C TRP A 81 3.07 -6.84 6.41
N TYR A 82 4.00 -7.45 7.13
CA TYR A 82 5.22 -6.79 7.58
C TYR A 82 6.44 -7.72 7.43
N PRO A 83 7.63 -7.20 7.08
CA PRO A 83 7.86 -5.81 6.68
C PRO A 83 7.31 -5.52 5.26
N ASP A 84 6.56 -4.42 5.12
CA ASP A 84 6.08 -3.89 3.84
C ASP A 84 6.97 -2.72 3.42
N TYR A 85 7.96 -3.00 2.60
CA TYR A 85 8.95 -2.01 2.19
C TYR A 85 8.43 -1.17 1.02
N VAL A 86 8.43 0.16 1.22
CA VAL A 86 8.06 1.15 0.20
C VAL A 86 9.15 2.20 -0.02
N VAL A 87 9.55 2.39 -1.28
CA VAL A 87 10.46 3.48 -1.66
C VAL A 87 9.71 4.80 -1.59
N ARG A 88 10.07 5.64 -0.63
CA ARG A 88 9.37 6.91 -0.36
C ARG A 88 10.30 8.13 -0.25
N LEU A 89 11.60 7.92 -0.01
CA LEU A 89 12.58 8.99 0.14
C LEU A 89 13.67 8.92 -0.93
N TYR A 90 13.93 10.04 -1.61
CA TYR A 90 14.95 10.14 -2.64
C TYR A 90 15.26 11.61 -2.98
N ARG A 91 16.37 11.86 -3.70
CA ARG A 91 16.69 13.18 -4.25
C ARG A 91 15.63 13.61 -5.27
N THR A 92 15.08 14.81 -5.13
CA THR A 92 13.91 15.31 -5.88
C THR A 92 14.07 15.19 -7.40
N ASN A 93 15.27 15.37 -7.94
CA ASN A 93 15.54 15.31 -9.38
C ASN A 93 16.10 13.95 -9.85
N TYR A 94 16.15 12.93 -8.98
CA TYR A 94 16.76 11.63 -9.28
C TYR A 94 15.75 10.54 -9.64
N ALA A 95 14.58 10.57 -9.00
CA ALA A 95 13.54 9.56 -9.17
C ALA A 95 12.15 10.23 -9.20
N GLY A 96 11.12 9.49 -9.58
CA GLY A 96 9.74 10.00 -9.62
C GLY A 96 8.71 8.90 -9.78
N TYR A 97 7.43 9.21 -9.65
CA TYR A 97 6.37 8.21 -9.87
C TYR A 97 6.11 7.97 -11.36
N ASN A 98 5.75 6.73 -11.71
CA ASN A 98 5.16 6.44 -13.03
C ASN A 98 3.69 6.90 -13.12
N ASP A 99 3.11 6.84 -14.31
CA ASP A 99 1.74 7.28 -14.61
C ASP A 99 0.71 6.13 -14.60
N SER A 100 1.04 5.02 -13.95
CA SER A 100 0.13 3.87 -13.82
C SER A 100 -1.15 4.26 -13.10
N LEU A 101 -2.30 3.87 -13.67
CA LEU A 101 -3.63 4.17 -13.12
C LEU A 101 -3.90 3.46 -11.79
N VAL A 102 -3.21 2.33 -11.54
CA VAL A 102 -3.28 1.55 -10.31
C VAL A 102 -1.87 1.04 -9.99
N HIS A 103 -1.50 1.02 -8.70
CA HIS A 103 -0.17 0.58 -8.23
C HIS A 103 0.97 1.45 -8.79
N GLU A 104 0.79 2.77 -8.71
CA GLU A 104 1.87 3.70 -9.00
C GLU A 104 3.09 3.39 -8.13
N LYS A 105 4.28 3.47 -8.73
CA LYS A 105 5.55 3.19 -8.05
C LYS A 105 6.58 4.23 -8.40
N VAL A 106 7.53 4.42 -7.49
CA VAL A 106 8.72 5.21 -7.76
C VAL A 106 9.58 4.45 -8.77
N VAL A 107 9.92 5.11 -9.87
CA VAL A 107 10.88 4.67 -10.87
C VAL A 107 12.18 5.46 -10.69
N TYR A 108 13.29 4.77 -10.87
CA TYR A 108 14.64 5.29 -10.68
C TYR A 108 15.60 4.57 -11.66
N PRO A 109 16.78 5.14 -11.96
CA PRO A 109 17.75 4.54 -12.89
C PRO A 109 18.19 3.12 -12.48
N GLU A 110 18.57 2.28 -13.44
CA GLU A 110 18.90 0.87 -13.17
C GLU A 110 20.07 0.68 -12.18
N ASN A 111 21.07 1.57 -12.22
CA ASN A 111 22.24 1.52 -11.33
C ASN A 111 22.01 2.20 -9.96
N THR A 112 20.76 2.23 -9.49
CA THR A 112 20.40 2.84 -8.21
C THR A 112 20.63 1.89 -7.04
N LYS A 113 21.28 2.40 -5.99
CA LYS A 113 21.35 1.73 -4.70
C LYS A 113 20.03 1.92 -3.94
N VAL A 114 19.38 0.82 -3.57
CA VAL A 114 18.21 0.86 -2.68
C VAL A 114 18.68 0.60 -1.25
N GLN A 115 18.58 1.60 -0.38
CA GLN A 115 18.99 1.51 1.02
C GLN A 115 17.78 1.47 1.95
N LYS A 116 17.72 0.46 2.81
CA LYS A 116 16.64 0.32 3.80
C LYS A 116 16.89 1.23 4.99
N LEU A 117 15.89 2.02 5.36
CA LEU A 117 15.89 2.81 6.59
C LEU A 117 15.47 1.96 7.78
N THR A 118 15.77 2.46 8.97
CA THR A 118 15.37 1.85 10.24
C THR A 118 14.25 2.65 10.91
N GLY A 119 13.41 1.98 11.70
CA GLY A 119 12.19 2.58 12.23
C GLY A 119 11.02 2.44 11.26
N ASP A 120 9.80 2.59 11.77
CA ASP A 120 8.58 2.25 11.03
C ASP A 120 7.85 3.49 10.51
N LEU A 121 7.22 3.35 9.35
CA LEU A 121 6.17 4.25 8.87
C LEU A 121 4.82 3.64 9.24
N GLU A 122 4.14 4.22 10.22
CA GLU A 122 2.82 3.76 10.65
C GLU A 122 1.79 4.09 9.57
N HIS A 123 0.94 3.14 9.20
CA HIS A 123 -0.09 3.32 8.18
C HIS A 123 -1.47 2.91 8.70
N PHE A 124 -2.36 3.89 8.87
CA PHE A 124 -3.70 3.73 9.41
C PHE A 124 -4.70 3.35 8.32
N THR A 125 -4.52 2.17 7.74
CA THR A 125 -5.14 1.78 6.46
C THR A 125 -6.67 1.60 6.52
N TYR A 126 -7.22 1.22 7.70
CA TYR A 126 -8.65 0.97 7.89
C TYR A 126 -9.21 1.71 9.10
N LYS A 127 -10.24 2.52 8.86
CA LYS A 127 -10.99 3.26 9.89
C LYS A 127 -12.04 2.41 10.62
N SER A 128 -12.65 1.44 9.93
CA SER A 128 -13.70 0.58 10.47
C SER A 128 -13.88 -0.68 9.63
N ILE A 129 -14.61 -1.68 10.15
CA ILE A 129 -14.96 -2.89 9.39
C ILE A 129 -15.79 -2.51 8.15
N HIS A 130 -16.71 -1.55 8.27
CA HIS A 130 -17.48 -1.05 7.13
C HIS A 130 -16.57 -0.48 6.04
N HIS A 131 -15.57 0.33 6.41
CA HIS A 131 -14.60 0.86 5.45
C HIS A 131 -13.82 -0.26 4.75
N TYR A 132 -13.38 -1.29 5.50
CA TYR A 132 -12.74 -2.46 4.93
C TYR A 132 -13.65 -3.14 3.90
N LEU A 133 -14.90 -3.42 4.26
CA LEU A 133 -15.83 -4.17 3.41
C LEU A 133 -16.12 -3.43 2.10
N VAL A 134 -16.43 -2.13 2.17
CA VAL A 134 -16.67 -1.28 0.98
C VAL A 134 -15.44 -1.27 0.07
N LYS A 135 -14.25 -1.07 0.64
CA LYS A 135 -13.00 -1.06 -0.13
C LYS A 135 -12.72 -2.43 -0.76
N SER A 136 -12.94 -3.52 -0.01
CA SER A 136 -12.74 -4.89 -0.50
C SER A 136 -13.70 -5.26 -1.63
N ALA A 137 -14.95 -4.81 -1.59
CA ALA A 137 -15.92 -4.99 -2.67
C ALA A 137 -15.47 -4.27 -3.96
N GLY A 138 -14.93 -3.05 -3.85
CA GLY A 138 -14.36 -2.33 -4.99
C GLY A 138 -13.20 -3.09 -5.65
N TYR A 139 -12.28 -3.64 -4.85
CA TYR A 139 -11.19 -4.47 -5.37
C TYR A 139 -11.68 -5.79 -5.98
N ALA A 140 -12.67 -6.44 -5.37
CA ALA A 140 -13.27 -7.65 -5.91
C ALA A 140 -13.88 -7.39 -7.29
N LYS A 141 -14.64 -6.29 -7.42
CA LYS A 141 -15.20 -5.83 -8.70
C LYS A 141 -14.13 -5.60 -9.75
N ALA A 142 -13.08 -4.82 -9.43
CA ALA A 142 -12.01 -4.53 -10.37
C ALA A 142 -11.27 -5.81 -10.80
N TRP A 143 -11.06 -6.75 -9.88
CA TRP A 143 -10.45 -8.04 -10.19
C TRP A 143 -11.32 -8.89 -11.13
N ALA A 144 -12.63 -8.94 -10.88
CA ALA A 144 -13.58 -9.65 -11.73
C ALA A 144 -13.69 -9.00 -13.12
N ASP A 145 -13.80 -7.68 -13.20
CA ASP A 145 -13.82 -6.90 -14.45
C ASP A 145 -12.58 -7.26 -15.32
N GLN A 146 -11.38 -7.23 -14.74
CA GLN A 146 -10.13 -7.57 -15.44
C GLN A 146 -10.06 -9.03 -15.91
N ARG A 147 -10.59 -9.97 -15.11
CA ARG A 147 -10.58 -11.40 -15.44
C ARG A 147 -11.60 -11.74 -16.52
N GLN A 148 -12.80 -11.16 -16.43
CA GLN A 148 -13.85 -11.29 -17.42
C GLN A 148 -13.40 -10.74 -18.78
N ALA A 149 -12.75 -9.56 -18.80
CA ALA A 149 -12.17 -8.99 -20.03
C ALA A 149 -11.11 -9.90 -20.67
N LYS A 150 -10.46 -10.79 -19.90
CA LYS A 150 -9.51 -11.81 -20.39
C LYS A 150 -10.19 -13.15 -20.71
N GLY A 151 -11.52 -13.20 -20.78
CA GLY A 151 -12.30 -14.41 -21.03
C GLY A 151 -12.12 -15.50 -19.95
N LYS A 152 -11.67 -15.13 -18.75
CA LYS A 152 -11.49 -16.09 -17.65
C LYS A 152 -12.82 -16.36 -16.98
N LYS A 153 -12.97 -17.59 -16.53
CA LYS A 153 -14.13 -18.07 -15.79
C LYS A 153 -13.79 -18.43 -14.35
N ALA A 154 -14.78 -18.42 -13.47
CA ALA A 154 -14.67 -18.85 -12.08
C ALA A 154 -15.79 -19.79 -11.64
N THR A 155 -15.49 -20.63 -10.65
CA THR A 155 -16.50 -21.42 -9.93
C THR A 155 -16.51 -21.07 -8.45
N LEU A 156 -17.64 -21.32 -7.78
CA LEU A 156 -17.73 -21.14 -6.32
C LEU A 156 -16.74 -22.03 -5.56
N TRP A 157 -16.44 -23.23 -6.07
CA TRP A 157 -15.43 -24.12 -5.48
C TRP A 157 -14.02 -23.54 -5.54
N GLN A 158 -13.66 -22.87 -6.65
CA GLN A 158 -12.41 -22.12 -6.72
C GLN A 158 -12.40 -21.00 -5.67
N GLY A 159 -13.51 -20.27 -5.51
CA GLY A 159 -13.66 -19.25 -4.47
C GLY A 159 -13.41 -19.81 -3.06
N ILE A 160 -14.04 -20.93 -2.71
CA ILE A 160 -13.90 -21.58 -1.39
C ILE A 160 -12.46 -22.05 -1.17
N SER A 161 -11.89 -22.79 -2.12
CA SER A 161 -10.52 -23.32 -1.98
C SER A 161 -9.48 -22.20 -1.87
N HIS A 162 -9.61 -21.12 -2.64
CA HIS A 162 -8.76 -19.95 -2.52
C HIS A 162 -8.95 -19.18 -1.21
N ALA A 163 -10.18 -19.08 -0.69
CA ALA A 163 -10.45 -18.45 0.60
C ALA A 163 -9.82 -19.23 1.76
N ILE A 164 -9.97 -20.55 1.78
CA ILE A 164 -9.33 -21.43 2.78
C ILE A 164 -7.81 -21.30 2.68
N GLY A 165 -7.24 -21.38 1.46
CA GLY A 165 -5.81 -21.20 1.24
C GLY A 165 -5.30 -19.83 1.70
N CYS A 166 -6.08 -18.76 1.49
CA CYS A 166 -5.78 -17.41 1.96
C CYS A 166 -5.73 -17.36 3.49
N PHE A 167 -6.75 -17.91 4.17
CA PHE A 167 -6.80 -17.96 5.63
C PHE A 167 -5.61 -18.74 6.21
N VAL A 168 -5.38 -19.97 5.73
CA VAL A 168 -4.27 -20.82 6.21
C VAL A 168 -2.93 -20.13 6.00
N LYS A 169 -2.73 -19.51 4.82
CA LYS A 169 -1.49 -18.78 4.54
C LYS A 169 -1.30 -17.61 5.50
N MET A 170 -2.31 -16.76 5.68
CA MET A 170 -2.17 -15.56 6.51
C MET A 170 -2.08 -15.89 8.00
N TYR A 171 -3.01 -16.70 8.49
CA TYR A 171 -3.13 -16.95 9.93
C TYR A 171 -2.07 -17.94 10.43
N ILE A 172 -1.83 -19.04 9.70
CA ILE A 172 -0.93 -20.11 10.13
C ILE A 172 0.47 -19.91 9.57
N LEU A 173 0.63 -19.94 8.23
CA LEU A 173 1.96 -19.93 7.59
C LEU A 173 2.71 -18.60 7.77
N LYS A 174 1.98 -17.50 7.84
CA LYS A 174 2.52 -16.16 8.12
C LYS A 174 2.31 -15.74 9.57
N ALA A 175 2.03 -16.69 10.46
CA ALA A 175 1.92 -16.50 11.89
C ALA A 175 1.00 -15.35 12.33
N GLY A 176 -0.09 -15.10 11.59
CA GLY A 176 -1.06 -14.05 11.93
C GLY A 176 -1.69 -14.21 13.30
N PHE A 177 -1.67 -15.41 13.90
CA PHE A 177 -2.09 -15.61 15.29
C PHE A 177 -1.25 -14.80 16.31
N LEU A 178 -0.01 -14.42 15.98
CA LEU A 178 0.84 -13.55 16.81
C LEU A 178 0.35 -12.09 16.84
N ASP A 179 -0.47 -11.69 15.87
CA ASP A 179 -1.17 -10.40 15.86
C ASP A 179 -2.49 -10.45 16.66
N GLY A 180 -2.73 -11.52 17.42
CA GLY A 180 -3.89 -11.64 18.32
C GLY A 180 -5.24 -11.62 17.60
N LYS A 181 -6.24 -10.98 18.22
CA LYS A 181 -7.62 -10.92 17.68
C LYS A 181 -7.69 -10.21 16.33
N GLN A 182 -6.88 -9.18 16.13
CA GLN A 182 -6.81 -8.43 14.87
C GLN A 182 -6.18 -9.26 13.76
N GLY A 183 -5.16 -10.06 14.05
CA GLY A 183 -4.59 -11.02 13.09
C GLY A 183 -5.61 -12.05 12.61
N PHE A 184 -6.38 -12.63 13.54
CA PHE A 184 -7.48 -13.53 13.21
C PHE A 184 -8.54 -12.84 12.34
N LEU A 185 -9.04 -11.68 12.80
CA LEU A 185 -10.05 -10.91 12.07
C LEU A 185 -9.57 -10.55 10.66
N LEU A 186 -8.32 -10.11 10.51
CA LEU A 186 -7.72 -9.77 9.23
C LEU A 186 -7.62 -10.99 8.30
N ALA A 187 -7.25 -12.16 8.81
CA ALA A 187 -7.21 -13.39 8.03
C ALA A 187 -8.61 -13.81 7.54
N VAL A 188 -9.63 -13.72 8.40
CA VAL A 188 -11.03 -14.01 8.03
C VAL A 188 -11.54 -13.03 6.98
N LEU A 189 -11.33 -11.73 7.18
CA LEU A 189 -11.73 -10.69 6.25
C LEU A 189 -11.05 -10.84 4.88
N SER A 190 -9.77 -11.21 4.87
CA SER A 190 -9.01 -11.43 3.63
C SER A 190 -9.45 -12.69 2.89
N ALA A 191 -9.80 -13.76 3.63
CA ALA A 191 -10.40 -14.96 3.07
C ALA A 191 -11.78 -14.67 2.46
N HIS A 192 -12.61 -13.90 3.17
CA HIS A 192 -13.92 -13.44 2.67
C HIS A 192 -13.78 -12.61 1.39
N SER A 193 -12.90 -11.61 1.37
CA SER A 193 -12.60 -10.82 0.17
C SER A 193 -12.11 -11.69 -0.99
N THR A 194 -11.28 -12.70 -0.68
CA THR A 194 -10.81 -13.68 -1.66
C THR A 194 -11.96 -14.52 -2.20
N PHE A 195 -12.90 -14.97 -1.39
CA PHE A 195 -14.09 -15.67 -1.88
C PHE A 195 -14.94 -14.77 -2.79
N VAL A 196 -15.25 -13.56 -2.32
CA VAL A 196 -16.17 -12.62 -2.99
C VAL A 196 -15.72 -12.27 -4.39
N LYS A 197 -14.42 -12.08 -4.66
CA LYS A 197 -13.96 -11.77 -6.03
C LYS A 197 -14.18 -12.92 -7.02
N TYR A 198 -14.11 -14.18 -6.58
CA TYR A 198 -14.44 -15.34 -7.44
C TYR A 198 -15.95 -15.49 -7.58
N ALA A 199 -16.71 -15.24 -6.51
CA ALA A 199 -18.16 -15.28 -6.56
C ALA A 199 -18.73 -14.21 -7.50
N ASP A 200 -18.19 -12.98 -7.49
CA ASP A 200 -18.54 -11.90 -8.43
C ASP A 200 -18.26 -12.33 -9.89
N LEU A 201 -17.07 -12.88 -10.17
CA LEU A 201 -16.76 -13.37 -11.51
C LEU A 201 -17.72 -14.49 -11.96
N TRP A 202 -18.04 -15.43 -11.07
CA TRP A 202 -18.99 -16.51 -11.35
C TRP A 202 -20.42 -15.99 -11.60
N GLU A 203 -20.90 -15.02 -10.81
CA GLU A 203 -22.23 -14.41 -10.95
C GLU A 203 -22.42 -13.76 -12.32
N ARG A 204 -21.37 -13.11 -12.84
CA ARG A 204 -21.38 -12.47 -14.17
C ARG A 204 -21.48 -13.45 -15.33
N GLU A 205 -21.11 -14.71 -15.13
CA GLU A 205 -21.26 -15.75 -16.14
C GLU A 205 -22.66 -16.37 -16.17
N GLN A 206 -23.50 -16.06 -15.18
CA GLN A 206 -24.89 -16.54 -15.13
C GLN A 206 -25.88 -15.60 -15.83
N LYS A 207 -25.40 -14.45 -16.33
CA LYS A 207 -26.17 -13.45 -17.09
C LYS A 207 -25.87 -13.62 -18.57
#